data_AF-A0A2E7LTM0-F1
#
_entry.id   AF-A0A2E7LTM0-F1
#
_cell.length_a   1.000
_cell.length_b   1.000
_cell.length_c   1.000
_cell.angle_alpha   90.00
_cell.angle_beta   90.00
_cell.angle_gamma   90.00
#
_symmetry.space_group_name_H-M   'P 1'
#
loop_
_entity.id
_entity.type
_entity.pdbx_description
1 polymer ?
#
loop_
_entity_poly.entity_id
_entity_poly.type
_entity_poly.pdbx_seq_one_letter_code
_entity_poly.pdbx_strand_id
1 'polypeptide(L)' 'MVKTAFINDLKRLRYKRYDVCSMLQCTMPTLKSRINNPETFTINEIVVLKDNGFYSLCEKLINIIYDENSKNSKQ' A
#
# COMPACT_ATOMS: atom_id res chain seq x y z
N MET A 1 -11.19 -0.14 2.75
CA MET A 1 -10.39 0.95 3.36
C MET A 1 -9.16 1.30 2.52
N VAL A 2 -8.25 0.35 2.27
CA VAL A 2 -7.00 0.55 1.50
C VAL A 2 -7.22 1.07 0.09
N LYS A 3 -8.15 0.47 -0.68
CA LYS A 3 -8.48 0.92 -2.04
C LYS A 3 -8.89 2.40 -2.11
N THR A 4 -9.66 2.89 -1.13
CA THR A 4 -10.09 4.29 -1.09
C THR A 4 -8.91 5.21 -0.79
N ALA A 5 -8.07 4.86 0.18
CA ALA A 5 -6.85 5.61 0.50
C ALA A 5 -5.92 5.68 -0.72
N PHE A 6 -5.72 4.56 -1.41
CA PHE A 6 -4.93 4.49 -2.64
C PHE A 6 -5.48 5.44 -3.73
N ILE A 7 -6.78 5.41 -4.00
CA ILE A 7 -7.41 6.28 -5.00
C ILE A 7 -7.28 7.76 -4.61
N ASN A 8 -7.42 8.09 -3.32
CA ASN A 8 -7.28 9.46 -2.84
C ASN A 8 -5.85 9.97 -3.01
N ASP A 9 -4.85 9.17 -2.66
CA ASP A 9 -3.45 9.54 -2.86
C ASP A 9 -3.11 9.68 -4.35
N LEU A 10 -3.59 8.77 -5.23
CA LEU A 10 -3.43 8.92 -6.68
C LEU A 10 -3.96 10.27 -7.18
N LYS A 11 -5.19 10.65 -6.77
CA LYS A 11 -5.80 11.92 -7.17
C LYS A 11 -5.01 13.13 -6.65
N ARG A 12 -4.63 13.11 -5.37
CA ARG A 12 -3.92 14.20 -4.72
C ARG A 12 -2.52 14.42 -5.32
N LEU A 13 -1.80 13.33 -5.59
CA LEU A 13 -0.45 13.35 -6.14
C LEU A 13 -0.42 13.45 -7.68
N ARG A 14 -1.59 13.35 -8.32
CA ARG A 14 -1.75 13.29 -9.79
C ARG A 14 -1.01 12.12 -10.45
N TYR A 15 -0.88 11.01 -9.73
CA TYR A 15 -0.34 9.76 -10.26
C TYR A 15 -1.42 8.91 -10.92
N LYS A 16 -1.00 8.14 -11.92
CA LYS A 16 -1.74 7.03 -12.51
C LYS A 16 -1.27 5.73 -11.86
N ARG A 17 -2.08 4.67 -12.00
CA ARG A 17 -1.70 3.34 -11.49
C ARG A 17 -0.42 2.80 -12.13
N TYR A 18 -0.16 3.16 -13.39
CA TYR A 18 1.08 2.77 -14.08
C TYR A 18 2.32 3.39 -13.45
N ASP A 19 2.22 4.64 -12.97
CA ASP A 19 3.34 5.29 -12.26
C ASP A 19 3.68 4.51 -10.98
N VAL A 20 2.65 4.05 -10.26
CA VAL A 20 2.83 3.21 -9.06
C VAL A 20 3.40 1.84 -9.40
N CYS A 21 2.99 1.24 -10.53
CA CYS A 21 3.59 -0.01 -11.01
C CYS A 21 5.09 0.17 -11.26
N SER A 22 5.49 1.29 -11.88
CA SER A 22 6.90 1.64 -12.10
C SER A 22 7.64 1.91 -10.80
N MET A 23 7.04 2.62 -9.83
CA MET A 23 7.65 2.86 -8.51
C MET A 23 7.94 1.55 -7.78
N LEU A 24 6.99 0.61 -7.81
CA LEU A 24 7.07 -0.65 -7.09
C LEU A 24 7.69 -1.79 -7.91
N GLN A 25 8.15 -1.50 -9.14
CA GLN A 25 8.71 -2.49 -10.07
C GLN A 25 7.82 -3.74 -10.20
N CYS A 26 6.50 -3.53 -10.31
CA CYS A 26 5.52 -4.60 -10.36
C CYS A 26 4.53 -4.43 -11.51
N THR A 27 3.80 -5.49 -11.82
CA THR A 27 2.78 -5.46 -12.88
C THR A 27 1.45 -4.93 -12.36
N MET A 28 0.57 -4.46 -13.26
CA MET A 28 -0.78 -4.02 -12.88
C MET A 28 -1.60 -5.13 -12.18
N PRO A 29 -1.58 -6.41 -12.63
CA PRO A 29 -2.19 -7.52 -11.87
C PRO A 29 -1.63 -7.66 -10.45
N THR A 30 -0.30 -7.57 -10.29
CA THR A 30 0.34 -7.63 -8.97
C THR A 30 -0.10 -6.48 -8.08
N LEU A 31 -0.09 -5.24 -8.59
CA LEU A 31 -0.55 -4.07 -7.86
C LEU A 31 -2.01 -4.21 -7.42
N LYS A 32 -2.88 -4.70 -8.31
CA LYS A 32 -4.30 -4.95 -7.98
C LYS A 32 -4.44 -6.01 -6.89
N SER A 33 -3.65 -7.08 -6.96
CA SER A 33 -3.64 -8.12 -5.93
C SER A 33 -3.26 -7.55 -4.57
N ARG A 34 -2.19 -6.75 -4.48
CA ARG A 34 -1.75 -6.13 -3.21
C ARG A 34 -2.77 -5.15 -2.62
N ILE A 35 -3.44 -4.36 -3.46
CA ILE A 35 -4.49 -3.46 -2.98
C ILE A 35 -5.71 -4.24 -2.44
N ASN A 36 -5.96 -5.45 -2.95
CA ASN A 36 -7.01 -6.33 -2.46
C ASN A 36 -6.58 -7.16 -1.24
N ASN A 37 -5.29 -7.46 -1.11
CA ASN A 37 -4.66 -8.25 -0.05
C ASN A 37 -3.53 -7.43 0.60
N PRO A 38 -3.86 -6.40 1.41
CA PRO A 38 -2.92 -5.37 1.84
C PRO A 38 -1.76 -5.88 2.71
N GLU A 39 -1.94 -7.00 3.39
CA GLU A 39 -0.92 -7.71 4.17
C GLU A 39 0.26 -8.22 3.31
N THR A 40 0.06 -8.31 2.00
CA THR A 40 1.10 -8.75 1.05
C THR A 40 2.04 -7.62 0.61
N PHE A 41 1.79 -6.38 1.04
CA PHE A 41 2.77 -5.30 0.87
C PHE A 41 3.98 -5.55 1.76
N THR A 42 5.16 -5.49 1.17
CA THR A 42 6.41 -5.56 1.94
C THR A 42 6.72 -4.22 2.60
N ILE A 43 7.54 -4.25 3.67
CA ILE A 43 8.01 -3.02 4.34
C ILE A 43 8.73 -2.10 3.33
N ASN A 44 9.57 -2.67 2.45
CA ASN A 44 10.29 -1.89 1.45
C ASN A 44 9.34 -1.15 0.49
N GLU A 45 8.24 -1.78 0.08
CA GLU A 45 7.25 -1.15 -0.80
C GLU A 45 6.49 -0.04 -0.08
N ILE A 46 6.20 -0.21 1.21
CA ILE A 46 5.59 0.83 2.04
C ILE A 46 6.54 2.03 2.17
N VAL A 47 7.84 1.80 2.35
CA VAL A 47 8.86 2.86 2.38
C VAL A 47 8.87 3.62 1.04
N VAL A 48 8.94 2.92 -0.09
CA VAL A 48 8.90 3.54 -1.42
C VAL A 48 7.63 4.37 -1.62
N LEU A 49 6.47 3.86 -1.22
CA LEU A 49 5.19 4.59 -1.29
C LEU A 49 5.21 5.85 -0.41
N LYS A 50 5.75 5.75 0.80
CA LYS A 50 5.87 6.87 1.73
C LYS A 50 6.77 7.96 1.17
N ASP A 51 7.92 7.60 0.61
CA ASP A 51 8.88 8.54 0.01
C ASP A 51 8.28 9.25 -1.22
N ASN A 52 7.33 8.59 -1.91
CA ASN A 52 6.56 9.18 -3.01
C ASN A 52 5.28 9.91 -2.54
N GLY A 53 5.10 10.07 -1.22
CA GLY A 53 4.03 10.87 -0.62
C GLY A 53 2.69 10.17 -0.45
N PHE A 54 2.59 8.85 -0.59
CA PHE A 54 1.36 8.06 -0.40
C PHE A 54 1.03 7.84 1.09
N TYR A 55 0.97 8.92 1.87
CA TYR A 55 0.84 8.87 3.33
C TYR A 55 -0.47 8.26 3.81
N SER A 56 -1.59 8.53 3.12
CA SER A 56 -2.90 7.98 3.52
C SER A 56 -2.94 6.47 3.32
N LEU A 57 -2.39 5.98 2.20
CA LEU A 57 -2.22 4.56 1.97
C LEU A 57 -1.33 3.92 3.03
N CYS A 58 -0.16 4.50 3.30
CA CYS A 58 0.81 3.96 4.25
C CYS A 58 0.23 3.84 5.66
N GLU A 59 -0.54 4.84 6.11
CA GLU A 59 -1.24 4.79 7.41
C GLU A 59 -2.17 3.57 7.49
N LYS A 60 -2.92 3.28 6.42
CA LYS A 60 -3.83 2.12 6.40
C LYS A 60 -3.07 0.80 6.37
N LEU A 61 -1.96 0.71 5.64
CA LEU A 61 -1.12 -0.49 5.57
C LEU A 61 -0.46 -0.79 6.92
N ILE A 62 0.08 0.23 7.58
CA ILE A 62 0.73 0.10 8.88
C ILE A 62 -0.26 -0.42 9.93
N ASN A 63 -1.48 0.13 9.99
CA ASN A 63 -2.49 -0.34 10.94
C ASN A 63 -2.84 -1.82 10.73
N ILE A 64 -2.98 -2.26 9.47
CA ILE A 64 -3.25 -3.67 9.15
C ILE A 64 -2.10 -4.55 9.64
N ILE A 65 -0.84 -4.17 9.37
CA ILE A 65 0.33 -4.95 9.79
C ILE A 65 0.45 -5.01 11.31
N TYR A 66 0.18 -3.91 12.03
CA TYR A 66 0.18 -3.92 13.50
C TYR A 66 -0.92 -4.82 14.07
N ASP A 67 -2.12 -4.78 13.52
CA ASP A 67 -3.24 -5.63 13.96
C ASP A 67 -2.93 -7.11 13.76
N GLU A 68 -2.32 -7.49 12.63
CA GLU A 68 -1.93 -8.89 12.36
C GLU A 68 -0.81 -9.38 13.30
N ASN A 69 0.19 -8.54 13.59
CA ASN A 69 1.25 -8.91 14.55
C ASN A 69 0.73 -9.07 15.99
N SER A 70 -0.25 -8.24 16.39
CA SER A 70 -0.91 -8.35 17.70
C SER A 70 -1.68 -9.67 17.84
N LYS A 71 -2.33 -10.15 16.77
CA LYS A 71 -3.02 -11.45 16.77
C LYS A 71 -2.05 -12.62 16.86
N ASN A 72 -0.92 -12.58 16.15
CA ASN A 72 0.07 -13.66 16.14
C ASN A 72 0.86 -13.77 17.46
N SER A 73 1.00 -12.68 18.22
CA SER A 73 1.64 -12.68 19.56
C SER A 73 0.80 -13.31 20.69
N LYS A 74 -0.48 -13.64 20.43
CA LYS A 74 -1.41 -14.22 21.41
C LYS A 74 -1.68 -15.71 21.18
N GLN A 75 -0.94 -16.35 20.29
CA GLN A 75 -0.96 -17.81 20.06
C GLN A 75 0.26 -18.48 20.67
#